data_AF-E0SA91-F1
#
_entry.id   AF-E0SA91-F1
#
_cell.length_a   1.000
_cell.length_b   1.000
_cell.length_c   1.000
_cell.angle_alpha   90.00
_cell.angle_beta   90.00
_cell.angle_gamma   90.00
#
_symmetry.space_group_name_H-M   'P 1'
#
loop_
_entity.id
_entity.type
_entity.pdbx_description
1 polymer ?
#
loop_
_entity_poly.entity_id
_entity_poly.type
_entity_poly.pdbx_seq_one_letter_code
_entity_poly.pdbx_strand_id
1 'polypeptide(L)'
;MSTRIDPILAAFISSFRELPIHEKEGRIIKERRKMTSSAEAEPHIRHSNVLKFIYMKMLSYEVNEIDFLNACESDILRIKTAGYLGLMAMESDEYVIMAINTIMKDLGKKETRNDALTSICNLNNDGMALSNLMGHVCPKGKGDPFHKKALVAFFRLNPGGKISIVGQDPSEVYVKSQILIDIFGKTGKVDLSENDILFLLSLFMKSDNPFLRIKILQVFGILHSKNQLSLDRAFLDTIDGVIIPPKDKVRPQIEIALAIEAVEFLLKIGKITPKAEAFVLRLIESQNPNSRYFGLKIVRRYKIHRDIAIECCIKLGLHHDQCLKTLISLITRNNHKTIYKKKEEMIFYMEKGGAGKKTVNDVLATVFSKLLQYVKDEHMIKIYQEVPEICLKMPLDKNIPKGYMLKLFNRICVTVNSRYFPLIYQLLQSGMENEELYTTIFERHLNILSVKRNGGWEISTLIRLLDCMLNFGSLTHNRNILIAKYKEILKEEDTSDILDMLLNTAYLLNTKLGDSIIHVVSEHFIYFTVSKNYTIEFRTPPSLEIKLLAGNGTSIEKVYEKLSEEARTTSFHIEESSKLNLQVFVGNQIHILNLEV
;
A
#
# COMPACT_ATOMS: atom_id res chain seq x y z
N MET A 1 34.74 -8.99 27.47
CA MET A 1 35.10 -7.55 27.37
C MET A 1 34.26 -6.79 28.38
N SER A 2 34.87 -6.06 29.30
CA SER A 2 34.17 -5.11 30.17
C SER A 2 33.54 -4.03 29.28
N THR A 3 32.21 -3.96 29.22
CA THR A 3 31.45 -2.90 28.55
C THR A 3 31.61 -1.61 29.34
N ARG A 4 32.77 -0.96 29.19
CA ARG A 4 32.94 0.42 29.68
C ARG A 4 32.12 1.34 28.78
N ILE A 5 31.02 1.83 29.32
CA ILE A 5 30.18 2.86 28.70
C ILE A 5 31.05 4.12 28.51
N ASP A 6 31.00 4.74 27.33
CA ASP A 6 31.65 6.02 27.09
C ASP A 6 30.92 7.12 27.88
N PRO A 7 31.54 7.74 28.89
CA PRO A 7 30.85 8.61 29.84
C PRO A 7 30.41 9.93 29.19
N ILE A 8 31.16 10.42 28.19
CA ILE A 8 30.86 11.68 27.50
C ILE A 8 29.66 11.48 26.57
N LEU A 9 29.61 10.36 25.85
CA LEU A 9 28.43 9.99 25.07
C LEU A 9 27.20 9.77 25.97
N ALA A 10 27.36 9.03 27.07
CA ALA A 10 26.26 8.75 27.98
C ALA A 10 25.67 10.04 28.59
N ALA A 11 26.52 10.97 29.02
CA ALA A 11 26.08 12.28 29.51
C ALA A 11 25.34 13.08 28.43
N PHE A 12 25.83 13.05 27.18
CA PHE A 12 25.14 13.69 26.06
C PHE A 12 23.75 13.08 25.83
N ILE A 13 23.65 11.75 25.72
CA ILE A 13 22.39 11.03 25.50
C ILE A 13 21.41 11.31 26.64
N SER A 14 21.86 11.26 27.90
CA SER A 14 21.01 11.56 29.06
C SER A 14 20.45 12.99 28.99
N SER A 15 21.33 13.98 28.78
CA SER A 15 20.91 15.38 28.65
C SER A 15 19.99 15.61 27.45
N PHE A 16 20.16 14.84 26.37
CA PHE A 16 19.37 14.99 25.15
C PHE A 16 17.97 14.38 25.26
N ARG A 17 17.82 13.28 26.03
CA ARG A 17 16.52 12.62 26.24
C ARG A 17 15.54 13.46 27.04
N GLU A 18 16.05 14.26 27.97
CA GLU A 18 15.26 15.12 28.86
C GLU A 18 14.76 16.40 28.19
N LEU A 19 15.27 16.74 27.00
CA LEU A 19 14.90 17.98 26.30
C LEU A 19 13.53 17.87 25.58
N PRO A 20 12.73 18.94 25.61
CA PRO A 20 11.56 19.09 24.74
C PRO A 20 11.94 19.03 23.25
N ILE A 21 11.02 18.55 22.40
CA ILE A 21 11.26 18.32 20.95
C ILE A 21 11.78 19.59 20.26
N HIS A 22 11.25 20.77 20.60
CA HIS A 22 11.61 22.05 19.99
C HIS A 22 13.03 22.55 20.37
N GLU A 23 13.65 22.03 21.44
CA GLU A 23 14.99 22.43 21.87
C GLU A 23 16.10 21.48 21.37
N LYS A 24 15.72 20.30 20.89
CA LYS A 24 16.67 19.24 20.49
C LYS A 24 17.58 19.68 19.35
N GLU A 25 17.04 20.34 18.34
CA GLU A 25 17.82 20.80 17.19
C GLU A 25 18.88 21.84 17.59
N GLY A 26 18.51 22.82 18.43
CA GLY A 26 19.46 23.79 18.98
C GLY A 26 20.57 23.13 19.80
N ARG A 27 20.26 22.06 20.54
CA ARG A 27 21.25 21.28 21.28
C ARG A 27 22.22 20.53 20.36
N ILE A 28 21.73 19.95 19.26
CA ILE A 28 22.58 19.29 18.24
C ILE A 28 23.54 20.30 17.62
N ILE A 29 23.06 21.46 17.21
CA ILE A 29 23.90 22.52 16.61
C ILE A 29 24.97 22.98 17.60
N LYS A 30 24.59 23.21 18.87
CA LYS A 30 25.53 23.61 19.92
C LYS A 30 26.61 22.55 20.15
N GLU A 31 26.22 21.28 20.17
CA GLU A 31 27.16 20.19 20.39
C GLU A 31 28.08 19.99 19.16
N ARG A 32 27.56 20.10 17.93
CA ARG A 32 28.37 20.09 16.69
C ARG A 32 29.46 21.16 16.72
N ARG A 33 29.11 22.40 17.08
CA ARG A 33 30.08 23.51 17.19
C ARG A 33 31.21 23.21 18.18
N LYS A 34 30.88 22.62 19.35
CA LYS A 34 31.90 22.21 20.34
C LYS A 34 32.84 21.13 19.79
N MET A 35 32.29 20.18 19.02
CA MET A 35 33.08 19.10 18.44
C MET A 35 34.06 19.63 17.39
N THR A 36 33.63 20.56 16.52
CA THR A 36 34.51 21.19 15.51
C THR A 36 35.68 21.94 16.15
N SER A 37 35.48 22.60 17.29
CA SER A 37 36.55 23.27 18.05
C SER A 37 37.51 22.32 18.77
N SER A 38 37.26 21.01 18.76
CA SER A 38 38.01 20.00 19.53
C SER A 38 38.79 19.02 18.64
N ALA A 39 39.11 19.39 17.40
CA ALA A 39 39.83 18.53 16.47
C ALA A 39 41.23 18.08 16.97
N GLU A 40 41.90 18.92 17.76
CA GLU A 40 43.19 18.63 18.42
C GLU A 40 43.06 18.02 19.83
N ALA A 41 41.84 17.67 20.25
CA ALA A 41 41.59 17.19 21.59
C ALA A 41 42.19 15.79 21.85
N GLU A 42 42.29 15.46 23.15
CA GLU A 42 42.78 14.16 23.59
C GLU A 42 42.04 12.99 22.90
N PRO A 43 42.74 11.85 22.68
CA PRO A 43 42.15 10.68 22.02
C PRO A 43 40.80 10.22 22.54
N HIS A 44 40.58 10.33 23.86
CA HIS A 44 39.33 9.90 24.47
C HIS A 44 38.16 10.82 24.07
N ILE A 45 38.39 12.13 23.95
CA ILE A 45 37.39 13.11 23.50
C ILE A 45 37.06 12.90 22.02
N ARG A 46 38.09 12.69 21.19
CA ARG A 46 37.91 12.39 19.77
C ARG A 46 37.09 11.13 19.54
N HIS A 47 37.36 10.06 20.29
CA HIS A 47 36.54 8.85 20.27
C HIS A 47 35.08 9.13 20.62
N SER A 48 34.81 9.84 21.72
CA SER A 48 33.44 10.19 22.12
C SER A 48 32.73 11.07 21.09
N ASN A 49 33.43 11.98 20.42
CA ASN A 49 32.87 12.82 19.37
C ASN A 49 32.41 12.01 18.15
N VAL A 50 33.21 11.04 17.70
CA VAL A 50 32.81 10.11 16.62
C VAL A 50 31.54 9.35 17.01
N LEU A 51 31.46 8.84 18.24
CA LEU A 51 30.26 8.15 18.72
C LEU A 51 29.03 9.07 18.81
N LYS A 52 29.22 10.35 19.19
CA LYS A 52 28.15 11.36 19.17
C LYS A 52 27.66 11.59 17.75
N PHE A 53 28.54 11.72 16.76
CA PHE A 53 28.13 11.84 15.35
C PHE A 53 27.32 10.64 14.88
N ILE A 54 27.72 9.41 15.24
CA ILE A 54 26.94 8.20 14.94
C ILE A 54 25.55 8.28 15.58
N TYR A 55 25.46 8.68 16.85
CA TYR A 55 24.17 8.84 17.54
C TYR A 55 23.29 9.93 16.89
N MET A 56 23.88 11.05 16.46
CA MET A 56 23.16 12.09 15.72
C MET A 56 22.62 11.57 14.38
N LYS A 57 23.43 10.81 13.64
CA LYS A 57 22.99 10.16 12.39
C LYS A 57 21.87 9.14 12.64
N MET A 58 21.94 8.34 13.72
CA MET A 58 20.85 7.43 14.12
C MET A 58 19.53 8.16 14.41
N LEU A 59 19.60 9.42 14.85
CA LEU A 59 18.45 10.29 15.06
C LEU A 59 18.03 11.06 13.78
N SER A 60 18.62 10.71 12.63
CA SER A 60 18.37 11.36 11.33
C SER A 60 18.80 12.83 11.24
N TYR A 61 19.77 13.27 12.06
CA TYR A 61 20.39 14.58 11.89
C TYR A 61 21.55 14.51 10.89
N GLU A 62 21.73 15.58 10.10
CA GLU A 62 22.87 15.72 9.22
C GLU A 62 24.18 15.81 10.01
N VAL A 63 25.17 15.04 9.59
CA VAL A 63 26.53 15.04 10.12
C VAL A 63 27.52 15.11 8.96
N ASN A 64 28.71 15.65 9.23
CA ASN A 64 29.76 15.67 8.22
C ASN A 64 30.39 14.28 8.10
N GLU A 65 30.04 13.53 7.06
CA GLU A 65 30.46 12.14 6.89
C GLU A 65 31.98 11.98 6.74
N ILE A 66 32.70 13.04 6.33
CA ILE A 66 34.17 13.07 6.27
C ILE A 66 34.80 12.81 7.65
N ASP A 67 34.12 13.17 8.75
CA ASP A 67 34.63 12.92 10.10
C ASP A 67 34.76 11.42 10.40
N PHE A 68 33.96 10.56 9.75
CA PHE A 68 34.09 9.11 9.85
C PHE A 68 35.29 8.58 9.07
N LEU A 69 35.60 9.16 7.90
CA LEU A 69 36.80 8.82 7.13
C LEU A 69 38.07 9.15 7.91
N ASN A 70 38.12 10.37 8.47
CA ASN A 70 39.24 10.80 9.31
C ASN A 70 39.41 9.89 10.53
N ALA A 71 38.30 9.44 11.14
CA ALA A 71 38.34 8.48 12.22
C ALA A 71 38.89 7.11 11.77
N CYS A 72 38.53 6.63 10.58
CA CYS A 72 39.07 5.39 10.00
C CYS A 72 40.58 5.46 9.78
N GLU A 73 41.14 6.63 9.50
CA GLU A 73 42.58 6.82 9.28
C GLU A 73 43.40 6.89 10.59
N SER A 74 42.74 7.05 11.74
CA SER A 74 43.40 7.21 13.04
C SER A 74 44.30 6.02 13.41
N ASP A 75 45.49 6.29 13.96
CA ASP A 75 46.35 5.23 14.50
C ASP A 75 45.82 4.62 15.81
N ILE A 76 44.81 5.24 16.43
CA ILE A 76 44.23 4.80 17.69
C ILE A 76 43.07 3.84 17.41
N LEU A 77 43.28 2.56 17.75
CA LEU A 77 42.35 1.47 17.41
C LEU A 77 40.90 1.77 17.77
N ARG A 78 40.62 2.33 18.96
CA ARG A 78 39.24 2.65 19.37
C ARG A 78 38.58 3.70 18.48
N ILE A 79 39.30 4.76 18.11
CA ILE A 79 38.78 5.79 17.20
C ILE A 79 38.54 5.17 15.82
N LYS A 80 39.49 4.34 15.35
CA LYS A 80 39.36 3.63 14.08
C LYS A 80 38.16 2.68 14.06
N THR A 81 37.94 1.88 15.09
CA THR A 81 36.75 1.01 15.21
C THR A 81 35.46 1.83 15.17
N ALA A 82 35.41 2.98 15.86
CA ALA A 82 34.27 3.89 15.80
C ALA A 82 34.10 4.51 14.41
N GLY A 83 35.20 4.85 13.73
CA GLY A 83 35.22 5.31 12.34
C GLY A 83 34.62 4.28 11.40
N TYR A 84 35.03 3.01 11.49
CA TYR A 84 34.48 1.92 10.68
C TYR A 84 32.98 1.69 10.94
N LEU A 85 32.51 1.89 12.17
CA LEU A 85 31.08 1.87 12.47
C LEU A 85 30.35 3.05 11.82
N GLY A 86 30.93 4.25 11.87
CA GLY A 86 30.42 5.43 11.20
C GLY A 86 30.35 5.27 9.67
N LEU A 87 31.36 4.63 9.08
CA LEU A 87 31.42 4.32 7.64
C LEU A 87 30.22 3.48 7.19
N MET A 88 29.72 2.56 8.04
CA MET A 88 28.52 1.76 7.73
C MET A 88 27.21 2.57 7.81
N ALA A 89 27.24 3.76 8.40
CA ALA A 89 26.08 4.65 8.54
C ALA A 89 26.05 5.77 7.47
N MET A 90 27.03 5.78 6.56
CA MET A 90 27.14 6.78 5.50
C MET A 90 26.19 6.48 4.34
N GLU A 91 25.67 7.54 3.72
CA GLU A 91 24.73 7.44 2.60
C GLU A 91 25.40 7.69 1.25
N SER A 92 26.52 8.42 1.20
CA SER A 92 27.20 8.76 -0.04
C SER A 92 28.27 7.72 -0.44
N ASP A 93 28.14 7.20 -1.66
CA ASP A 93 29.08 6.25 -2.25
C ASP A 93 30.47 6.86 -2.49
N GLU A 94 30.56 8.17 -2.72
CA GLU A 94 31.81 8.88 -3.02
C GLU A 94 32.80 8.82 -1.86
N TYR A 95 32.30 8.99 -0.64
CA TYR A 95 33.14 8.94 0.55
C TYR A 95 33.62 7.52 0.86
N VAL A 96 32.81 6.50 0.54
CA VAL A 96 33.23 5.10 0.68
C VAL A 96 34.40 4.78 -0.26
N ILE A 97 34.42 5.36 -1.47
CA ILE A 97 35.56 5.24 -2.39
C ILE A 97 36.84 5.80 -1.75
N MET A 98 36.75 6.92 -1.04
CA MET A 98 37.89 7.51 -0.34
C MET A 98 38.42 6.58 0.78
N ALA A 99 37.57 5.78 1.41
CA ALA A 99 37.96 4.82 2.45
C ALA A 99 38.69 3.58 1.91
N ILE A 100 38.65 3.30 0.59
CA ILE A 100 39.17 2.06 0.00
C ILE A 100 40.64 1.84 0.36
N ASN A 101 41.49 2.86 0.23
CA ASN A 101 42.93 2.73 0.52
C ASN A 101 43.18 2.39 2.00
N THR A 102 42.39 3.00 2.90
CA THR A 102 42.45 2.75 4.34
C THR A 102 42.00 1.33 4.67
N ILE A 103 40.91 0.87 4.04
CA ILE A 103 40.42 -0.51 4.15
C ILE A 103 41.48 -1.50 3.65
N MET A 104 42.09 -1.25 2.47
CA MET A 104 43.14 -2.10 1.92
C MET A 104 44.32 -2.26 2.88
N LYS A 105 44.79 -1.15 3.46
CA LYS A 105 45.88 -1.13 4.44
C LYS A 105 45.51 -1.92 5.70
N ASP A 106 44.29 -1.76 6.20
CA ASP A 106 43.83 -2.40 7.43
C ASP A 106 43.50 -3.88 7.27
N LEU A 107 43.09 -4.33 6.08
CA LEU A 107 42.94 -5.76 5.78
C LEU A 107 44.25 -6.55 5.96
N GLY A 108 45.39 -5.88 5.79
CA GLY A 108 46.73 -6.44 5.98
C GLY A 108 47.16 -6.58 7.45
N LYS A 109 46.55 -5.84 8.38
CA LYS A 109 46.95 -5.76 9.79
C LYS A 109 46.08 -6.63 10.68
N LYS A 110 46.67 -7.36 11.64
CA LYS A 110 45.92 -8.31 12.48
C LYS A 110 44.88 -7.61 13.37
N GLU A 111 45.20 -6.42 13.85
CA GLU A 111 44.40 -5.65 14.81
C GLU A 111 43.16 -5.00 14.16
N THR A 112 43.28 -4.55 12.91
CA THR A 112 42.23 -3.78 12.21
C THR A 112 41.49 -4.59 11.14
N ARG A 113 41.98 -5.77 10.78
CA ARG A 113 41.35 -6.67 9.80
C ARG A 113 39.91 -7.01 10.13
N ASN A 114 39.56 -7.22 11.40
CA ASN A 114 38.18 -7.51 11.80
C ASN A 114 37.21 -6.37 11.43
N ASP A 115 37.61 -5.13 11.71
CA ASP A 115 36.77 -3.95 11.51
C ASP A 115 36.65 -3.64 10.02
N ALA A 116 37.77 -3.74 9.29
CA ALA A 116 37.79 -3.64 7.82
C ALA A 116 36.88 -4.69 7.17
N LEU A 117 37.00 -5.97 7.52
CA LEU A 117 36.12 -7.03 7.00
C LEU A 117 34.64 -6.80 7.36
N THR A 118 34.36 -6.34 8.59
CA THR A 118 33.00 -6.05 9.04
C THR A 118 32.39 -4.90 8.25
N SER A 119 33.16 -3.85 7.96
CA SER A 119 32.70 -2.74 7.12
C SER A 119 32.34 -3.21 5.71
N ILE A 120 33.21 -3.96 5.04
CA ILE A 120 32.95 -4.50 3.70
C ILE A 120 31.66 -5.32 3.66
N CYS A 121 31.40 -6.13 4.70
CA CYS A 121 30.18 -6.93 4.77
C CYS A 121 28.89 -6.09 4.85
N ASN A 122 28.94 -4.87 5.36
CA ASN A 122 27.78 -4.05 5.72
C ASN A 122 27.63 -2.73 4.95
N LEU A 123 28.60 -2.33 4.12
CA LEU A 123 28.49 -1.13 3.27
C LEU A 123 27.33 -1.26 2.28
N ASN A 124 26.50 -0.22 2.15
CA ASN A 124 25.29 -0.23 1.32
C ASN A 124 25.54 -0.15 -0.20
N ASN A 125 26.78 0.07 -0.62
CA ASN A 125 27.14 0.36 -2.01
C ASN A 125 27.09 -0.87 -2.92
N ASP A 126 26.86 -0.63 -4.21
CA ASP A 126 27.01 -1.62 -5.26
C ASP A 126 28.47 -2.08 -5.40
N GLY A 127 28.67 -3.39 -5.53
CA GLY A 127 30.00 -4.03 -5.47
C GLY A 127 31.04 -3.54 -6.49
N MET A 128 30.63 -2.77 -7.51
CA MET A 128 31.52 -2.16 -8.51
C MET A 128 32.51 -1.19 -7.87
N ALA A 129 32.06 -0.34 -6.93
CA ALA A 129 32.92 0.63 -6.25
C ALA A 129 34.00 -0.04 -5.38
N LEU A 130 33.72 -1.25 -4.89
CA LEU A 130 34.59 -1.99 -3.97
C LEU A 130 35.36 -3.13 -4.65
N SER A 131 35.27 -3.26 -5.98
CA SER A 131 35.92 -4.33 -6.76
C SER A 131 37.44 -4.41 -6.52
N ASN A 132 38.09 -3.26 -6.31
CA ASN A 132 39.52 -3.14 -5.98
C ASN A 132 39.91 -3.86 -4.67
N LEU A 133 38.95 -4.06 -3.75
CA LEU A 133 39.21 -4.76 -2.48
C LEU A 133 39.27 -6.28 -2.64
N MET A 134 38.78 -6.83 -3.75
CA MET A 134 38.64 -8.28 -3.94
C MET A 134 39.97 -9.03 -3.76
N GLY A 135 41.08 -8.48 -4.29
CA GLY A 135 42.41 -9.07 -4.15
C GLY A 135 42.95 -9.07 -2.70
N HIS A 136 42.46 -8.17 -1.86
CA HIS A 136 42.91 -7.99 -0.47
C HIS A 136 42.08 -8.75 0.56
N VAL A 137 40.85 -9.15 0.20
CA VAL A 137 39.91 -9.90 1.05
C VAL A 137 40.17 -11.41 0.98
N CYS A 138 41.34 -11.84 0.47
CA CYS A 138 41.68 -13.25 0.34
C CYS A 138 41.49 -14.00 1.69
N PRO A 139 40.64 -15.05 1.73
CA PRO A 139 40.48 -15.86 2.93
C PRO A 139 41.79 -16.59 3.20
N LYS A 140 42.53 -16.16 4.23
CA LYS A 140 43.83 -16.71 4.63
C LYS A 140 43.66 -18.07 5.34
N GLY A 141 43.13 -19.07 4.64
CA GLY A 141 42.97 -20.44 5.15
C GLY A 141 42.24 -20.58 6.49
N LYS A 142 42.22 -21.80 7.05
CA LYS A 142 41.53 -22.11 8.31
C LYS A 142 42.19 -21.52 9.57
N GLY A 143 43.39 -20.95 9.45
CA GLY A 143 44.13 -20.33 10.56
C GLY A 143 43.78 -18.86 10.83
N ASP A 144 43.01 -18.21 9.95
CA ASP A 144 42.53 -16.84 10.16
C ASP A 144 41.32 -16.84 11.12
N PRO A 145 41.39 -16.18 12.29
CA PRO A 145 40.26 -16.07 13.22
C PRO A 145 39.05 -15.37 12.59
N PHE A 146 39.24 -14.62 11.50
CA PHE A 146 38.20 -13.91 10.77
C PHE A 146 37.84 -14.56 9.43
N HIS A 147 38.28 -15.79 9.17
CA HIS A 147 38.05 -16.55 7.92
C HIS A 147 36.58 -16.49 7.45
N LYS A 148 35.62 -16.72 8.35
CA LYS A 148 34.18 -16.69 8.02
C LYS A 148 33.72 -15.31 7.53
N LYS A 149 34.21 -14.23 8.15
CA LYS A 149 33.92 -12.86 7.69
C LYS A 149 34.60 -12.56 6.37
N ALA A 150 35.83 -13.02 6.17
CA ALA A 150 36.54 -12.90 4.90
C ALA A 150 35.80 -13.61 3.77
N LEU A 151 35.22 -14.79 4.00
CA LEU A 151 34.35 -15.47 3.03
C LEU A 151 33.13 -14.63 2.66
N VAL A 152 32.39 -14.10 3.63
CA VAL A 152 31.21 -13.25 3.37
C VAL A 152 31.60 -12.01 2.58
N ALA A 153 32.66 -11.31 2.99
CA ALA A 153 33.16 -10.13 2.31
C ALA A 153 33.61 -10.45 0.87
N PHE A 154 34.32 -11.55 0.66
CA PHE A 154 34.78 -11.97 -0.67
C PHE A 154 33.61 -12.21 -1.63
N PHE A 155 32.61 -12.99 -1.23
CA PHE A 155 31.46 -13.30 -2.09
C PHE A 155 30.45 -12.15 -2.23
N ARG A 156 30.46 -11.18 -1.30
CA ARG A 156 29.76 -9.91 -1.49
C ARG A 156 30.35 -9.13 -2.66
N LEU A 157 31.69 -9.07 -2.75
CA LEU A 157 32.42 -8.40 -3.83
C LEU A 157 32.45 -9.21 -5.13
N ASN A 158 32.36 -10.54 -5.04
CA ASN A 158 32.39 -11.45 -6.18
C ASN A 158 31.16 -12.40 -6.19
N PRO A 159 29.96 -11.89 -6.55
CA PRO A 159 28.74 -12.70 -6.56
C PRO A 159 28.73 -13.82 -7.62
N GLY A 160 29.67 -13.80 -8.58
CA GLY A 160 29.84 -14.86 -9.58
C GLY A 160 30.86 -15.94 -9.20
N GLY A 161 31.47 -15.84 -8.01
CA GLY A 161 32.48 -16.79 -7.57
C GLY A 161 31.93 -18.19 -7.30
N LYS A 162 32.76 -19.23 -7.52
CA LYS A 162 32.45 -20.61 -7.12
C LYS A 162 32.77 -20.83 -5.64
N ILE A 163 31.90 -21.53 -4.92
CA ILE A 163 32.10 -21.88 -3.51
C ILE A 163 31.99 -23.38 -3.29
N SER A 164 33.02 -23.99 -2.69
CA SER A 164 32.89 -25.34 -2.17
C SER A 164 32.32 -25.31 -0.75
N ILE A 165 31.27 -26.10 -0.54
CA ILE A 165 30.55 -26.17 0.73
C ILE A 165 31.26 -27.06 1.74
N VAL A 166 32.14 -27.95 1.29
CA VAL A 166 32.88 -28.88 2.16
C VAL A 166 33.64 -28.12 3.25
N GLY A 167 33.47 -28.56 4.49
CA GLY A 167 34.05 -27.94 5.68
C GLY A 167 34.09 -28.92 6.85
N GLN A 168 35.01 -28.69 7.79
CA GLN A 168 35.08 -29.48 9.03
C GLN A 168 34.27 -28.83 10.16
N ASP A 169 34.16 -27.50 10.16
CA ASP A 169 33.40 -26.75 11.16
C ASP A 169 31.95 -26.53 10.68
N PRO A 170 30.93 -27.04 11.39
CA PRO A 170 29.51 -26.83 11.05
C PRO A 170 29.11 -25.37 10.86
N SER A 171 29.75 -24.45 11.60
CA SER A 171 29.45 -23.02 11.49
C SER A 171 30.10 -22.37 10.26
N GLU A 172 31.20 -22.93 9.74
CA GLU A 172 31.72 -22.55 8.41
C GLU A 172 30.76 -23.02 7.31
N VAL A 173 30.26 -24.25 7.40
CA VAL A 173 29.28 -24.79 6.43
C VAL A 173 27.99 -23.98 6.44
N TYR A 174 27.52 -23.52 7.60
CA TYR A 174 26.38 -22.61 7.71
C TYR A 174 26.59 -21.33 6.89
N VAL A 175 27.75 -20.68 7.05
CA VAL A 175 28.10 -19.44 6.33
C VAL A 175 28.19 -19.70 4.83
N LYS A 176 28.86 -20.76 4.41
CA LYS A 176 28.97 -21.14 2.99
C LYS A 176 27.61 -21.45 2.36
N SER A 177 26.71 -22.11 3.11
CA SER A 177 25.35 -22.38 2.68
C SER A 177 24.54 -21.10 2.48
N GLN A 178 24.67 -20.12 3.40
CA GLN A 178 24.03 -18.81 3.25
C GLN A 178 24.57 -18.06 2.04
N ILE A 179 25.89 -18.03 1.84
CA ILE A 179 26.52 -17.42 0.67
C ILE A 179 25.96 -18.02 -0.63
N LEU A 180 25.81 -19.35 -0.68
CA LEU A 180 25.25 -20.01 -1.85
C LEU A 180 23.79 -19.60 -2.13
N ILE A 181 22.98 -19.50 -1.08
CA ILE A 181 21.60 -19.01 -1.20
C ILE A 181 21.58 -17.57 -1.73
N ASP A 182 22.47 -16.71 -1.26
CA ASP A 182 22.57 -15.31 -1.70
C ASP A 182 23.06 -15.19 -3.16
N ILE A 183 24.04 -16.00 -3.56
CA ILE A 183 24.50 -16.11 -4.95
C ILE A 183 23.36 -16.55 -5.85
N PHE A 184 22.59 -17.56 -5.45
CA PHE A 184 21.42 -18.01 -6.21
C PHE A 184 20.36 -16.92 -6.32
N GLY A 185 20.08 -16.19 -5.23
CA GLY A 185 19.14 -15.07 -5.23
C GLY A 185 19.51 -13.96 -6.22
N LYS A 186 20.81 -13.68 -6.38
CA LYS A 186 21.32 -12.65 -7.30
C LYS A 186 21.48 -13.13 -8.75
N THR A 187 21.97 -14.34 -8.95
CA THR A 187 22.42 -14.83 -10.28
C THR A 187 21.51 -15.88 -10.89
N GLY A 188 20.62 -16.50 -10.10
CA GLY A 188 19.80 -17.64 -10.51
C GLY A 188 20.58 -18.93 -10.79
N LYS A 189 21.89 -18.94 -10.53
CA LYS A 189 22.82 -20.07 -10.76
C LYS A 189 23.30 -20.66 -9.44
N VAL A 190 23.48 -21.98 -9.43
CA VAL A 190 24.13 -22.74 -8.36
C VAL A 190 25.12 -23.67 -9.02
N ASP A 191 26.38 -23.60 -8.57
CA ASP A 191 27.47 -24.44 -9.07
C ASP A 191 28.02 -25.24 -7.89
N LEU A 192 27.43 -26.42 -7.67
CA LEU A 192 27.86 -27.39 -6.66
C LEU A 192 28.28 -28.68 -7.34
N SER A 193 29.41 -29.25 -6.90
CA SER A 193 29.84 -30.56 -7.35
C SER A 193 29.02 -31.67 -6.69
N GLU A 194 29.03 -32.86 -7.28
CA GLU A 194 28.37 -34.04 -6.71
C GLU A 194 28.89 -34.38 -5.30
N ASN A 195 30.19 -34.15 -5.07
CA ASN A 195 30.82 -34.30 -3.75
C ASN A 195 30.27 -33.30 -2.71
N ASP A 196 30.00 -32.05 -3.12
CA ASP A 196 29.41 -31.05 -2.22
C ASP A 196 27.98 -31.48 -1.82
N ILE A 197 27.21 -32.03 -2.77
CA ILE A 197 25.84 -32.51 -2.53
C ILE A 197 25.85 -33.71 -1.57
N LEU A 198 26.71 -34.71 -1.82
CA LEU A 198 26.86 -35.88 -0.94
C LEU A 198 27.33 -35.48 0.47
N PHE A 199 28.24 -34.52 0.57
CA PHE A 199 28.67 -33.96 1.85
C PHE A 199 27.50 -33.33 2.61
N LEU A 200 26.68 -32.50 1.94
CA LEU A 200 25.50 -31.88 2.54
C LEU A 200 24.46 -32.92 2.99
N LEU A 201 24.22 -33.96 2.19
CA LEU A 201 23.32 -35.06 2.55
C LEU A 201 23.79 -35.77 3.81
N SER A 202 25.07 -36.17 3.86
CA SER A 202 25.64 -36.80 5.06
C SER A 202 25.60 -35.86 6.26
N LEU A 203 25.84 -34.56 6.08
CA LEU A 203 25.86 -33.60 7.18
C LEU A 203 24.46 -33.35 7.73
N PHE A 204 23.44 -33.29 6.88
CA PHE A 204 22.04 -33.16 7.32
C PHE A 204 21.59 -34.35 8.17
N MET A 205 22.03 -35.56 7.83
CA MET A 205 21.72 -36.77 8.58
C MET A 205 22.42 -36.84 9.94
N LYS A 206 23.63 -36.30 10.06
CA LYS A 206 24.47 -36.41 11.27
C LYS A 206 24.43 -35.20 12.21
N SER A 207 24.06 -34.03 11.70
CA SER A 207 24.11 -32.78 12.47
C SER A 207 22.90 -32.64 13.39
N ASP A 208 23.15 -32.37 14.67
CA ASP A 208 22.10 -32.00 15.63
C ASP A 208 21.74 -30.50 15.59
N ASN A 209 22.55 -29.67 14.94
CA ASN A 209 22.33 -28.22 14.90
C ASN A 209 21.13 -27.84 13.99
N PRO A 210 20.01 -27.33 14.53
CA PRO A 210 18.82 -27.01 13.74
C PRO A 210 19.03 -25.86 12.76
N PHE A 211 19.85 -24.85 13.11
CA PHE A 211 20.14 -23.70 12.24
C PHE A 211 20.84 -24.16 10.95
N LEU A 212 21.81 -25.06 11.09
CA LEU A 212 22.51 -25.63 9.94
C LEU A 212 21.56 -26.47 9.09
N ARG A 213 20.75 -27.34 9.70
CA ARG A 213 19.78 -28.18 8.98
C ARG A 213 18.77 -27.36 8.18
N ILE A 214 18.29 -26.24 8.71
CA ILE A 214 17.42 -25.31 7.96
C ILE A 214 18.13 -24.79 6.71
N LYS A 215 19.38 -24.32 6.84
CA LYS A 215 20.13 -23.81 5.68
C LYS A 215 20.40 -24.89 4.63
N ILE A 216 20.71 -26.10 5.08
CA ILE A 216 20.90 -27.23 4.18
C ILE A 216 19.60 -27.58 3.44
N LEU A 217 18.44 -27.59 4.12
CA LEU A 217 17.14 -27.79 3.47
C LEU A 217 16.82 -26.70 2.45
N GLN A 218 17.17 -25.44 2.73
CA GLN A 218 17.02 -24.34 1.77
C GLN A 218 17.87 -24.57 0.52
N VAL A 219 19.12 -25.01 0.67
CA VAL A 219 20.01 -25.40 -0.44
C VAL A 219 19.41 -26.57 -1.24
N PHE A 220 18.92 -27.61 -0.56
CA PHE A 220 18.24 -28.73 -1.22
C PHE A 220 16.99 -28.27 -1.99
N GLY A 221 16.23 -27.33 -1.43
CA GLY A 221 15.11 -26.71 -2.12
C GLY A 221 15.52 -26.03 -3.43
N ILE A 222 16.69 -25.37 -3.46
CA ILE A 222 17.24 -24.75 -4.67
C ILE A 222 17.68 -25.83 -5.67
N LEU A 223 18.46 -26.81 -5.22
CA LEU A 223 18.95 -27.91 -6.07
C LEU A 223 17.81 -28.71 -6.72
N HIS A 224 16.74 -28.99 -5.96
CA HIS A 224 15.54 -29.63 -6.49
C HIS A 224 14.90 -28.79 -7.62
N SER A 225 14.82 -27.47 -7.46
CA SER A 225 14.26 -26.59 -8.51
C SER A 225 15.10 -26.52 -9.79
N LYS A 226 16.35 -26.98 -9.73
CA LYS A 226 17.27 -27.10 -10.88
C LYS A 226 17.42 -28.54 -11.38
N ASN A 227 16.66 -29.50 -10.84
CA ASN A 227 16.77 -30.93 -11.12
C ASN A 227 18.19 -31.49 -10.84
N GLN A 228 18.89 -30.95 -9.84
CA GLN A 228 20.26 -31.33 -9.46
C GLN A 228 20.32 -32.17 -8.18
N LEU A 229 19.16 -32.56 -7.62
CA LEU A 229 19.10 -33.32 -6.38
C LEU A 229 18.44 -34.68 -6.62
N SER A 230 19.17 -35.76 -6.36
CA SER A 230 18.61 -37.10 -6.29
C SER A 230 17.91 -37.29 -4.94
N LEU A 231 16.68 -37.81 -4.97
CA LEU A 231 15.86 -38.03 -3.78
C LEU A 231 15.69 -39.53 -3.58
N ASP A 232 16.45 -40.09 -2.65
CA ASP A 232 16.23 -41.47 -2.21
C ASP A 232 15.25 -41.53 -1.04
N ARG A 233 14.75 -42.73 -0.74
CA ARG A 233 13.75 -42.94 0.31
C ARG A 233 14.32 -42.64 1.71
N ALA A 234 15.56 -43.03 1.98
CA ALA A 234 16.19 -42.85 3.30
C ALA A 234 16.37 -41.38 3.66
N PHE A 235 16.70 -40.54 2.69
CA PHE A 235 16.80 -39.11 2.82
C PHE A 235 15.44 -38.48 3.11
N LEU A 236 14.39 -38.87 2.38
CA LEU A 236 13.03 -38.40 2.64
C LEU A 236 12.52 -38.82 4.03
N ASP A 237 12.80 -40.04 4.46
CA ASP A 237 12.47 -40.53 5.80
C ASP A 237 13.21 -39.73 6.89
N THR A 238 14.45 -39.31 6.63
CA THR A 238 15.21 -38.44 7.54
C THR A 238 14.59 -37.04 7.66
N ILE A 239 14.09 -36.47 6.56
CA ILE A 239 13.39 -35.18 6.57
C ILE A 239 12.05 -35.32 7.30
N ASP A 240 11.29 -36.39 7.07
CA ASP A 240 10.05 -36.63 7.81
C ASP A 240 10.31 -36.81 9.32
N GLY A 241 11.45 -37.44 9.66
CA GLY A 241 11.92 -37.62 11.02
C GLY A 241 12.00 -36.32 11.84
N VAL A 242 12.38 -35.19 11.23
CA VAL A 242 12.51 -33.90 11.94
C VAL A 242 11.19 -33.17 12.19
N ILE A 243 10.11 -33.59 11.53
CA ILE A 243 8.81 -32.97 11.74
C ILE A 243 8.36 -33.25 13.17
N ILE A 244 7.78 -32.26 13.84
CA ILE A 244 7.33 -32.42 15.23
C ILE A 244 6.08 -33.32 15.23
N PRO A 245 6.06 -34.42 16.00
CA PRO A 245 4.90 -35.30 16.05
C PRO A 245 3.70 -34.60 16.74
N PRO A 246 2.46 -35.04 16.44
CA PRO A 246 1.25 -34.41 16.98
C PRO A 246 1.18 -34.38 18.51
N LYS A 247 1.82 -35.35 19.19
CA LYS A 247 1.75 -35.54 20.65
C LYS A 247 2.61 -34.54 21.44
N ASP A 248 3.55 -33.84 20.81
CA ASP A 248 4.51 -32.97 21.50
C ASP A 248 3.94 -31.56 21.73
N LYS A 249 3.77 -31.14 22.99
CA LYS A 249 3.05 -29.88 23.31
C LYS A 249 3.89 -28.62 23.13
N VAL A 250 5.19 -28.62 23.44
CA VAL A 250 6.05 -27.43 23.35
C VAL A 250 7.43 -27.82 22.84
N ARG A 251 7.90 -27.12 21.80
CA ARG A 251 9.26 -27.24 21.25
C ARG A 251 9.89 -25.85 21.14
N PRO A 252 11.23 -25.74 21.20
CA PRO A 252 11.93 -24.50 20.89
C PRO A 252 11.51 -23.95 19.52
N GLN A 253 11.45 -22.62 19.38
CA GLN A 253 11.04 -21.97 18.13
C GLN A 253 11.91 -22.40 16.93
N ILE A 254 13.19 -22.69 17.16
CA ILE A 254 14.09 -23.16 16.11
C ILE A 254 13.74 -24.57 15.61
N GLU A 255 13.25 -25.46 16.48
CA GLU A 255 12.78 -26.79 16.06
C GLU A 255 11.47 -26.68 15.27
N ILE A 256 10.59 -25.76 15.67
CA ILE A 256 9.37 -25.45 14.90
C ILE A 256 9.73 -24.90 13.52
N ALA A 257 10.73 -24.02 13.43
CA ALA A 257 11.21 -23.48 12.16
C ALA A 257 11.81 -24.59 11.27
N LEU A 258 12.58 -25.51 11.84
CA LEU A 258 13.11 -26.67 11.12
C LEU A 258 11.98 -27.56 10.59
N ALA A 259 10.97 -27.86 11.41
CA ALA A 259 9.82 -28.65 10.98
C ALA A 259 9.01 -27.95 9.87
N ILE A 260 8.85 -26.63 9.94
CA ILE A 260 8.22 -25.83 8.86
C ILE A 260 9.02 -25.93 7.57
N GLU A 261 10.34 -25.75 7.61
CA GLU A 261 11.20 -25.84 6.42
C GLU A 261 11.19 -27.27 5.83
N ALA A 262 11.21 -28.29 6.68
CA ALA A 262 11.10 -29.69 6.26
C ALA A 262 9.76 -29.98 5.57
N VAL A 263 8.64 -29.52 6.13
CA VAL A 263 7.32 -29.65 5.52
C VAL A 263 7.24 -28.88 4.20
N GLU A 264 7.72 -27.64 4.16
CA GLU A 264 7.76 -26.86 2.91
C GLU A 264 8.58 -27.57 1.83
N PHE A 265 9.71 -28.17 2.18
CA PHE A 265 10.52 -28.96 1.25
C PHE A 265 9.76 -30.20 0.74
N LEU A 266 9.19 -31.01 1.62
CA LEU A 266 8.41 -32.20 1.25
C LEU A 266 7.24 -31.84 0.32
N LEU A 267 6.51 -30.76 0.62
CA LEU A 267 5.42 -30.27 -0.22
C LEU A 267 5.92 -29.77 -1.59
N LYS A 268 7.09 -29.10 -1.62
CA LYS A 268 7.71 -28.62 -2.86
C LYS A 268 8.07 -29.76 -3.82
N ILE A 269 8.48 -30.91 -3.30
CA ILE A 269 8.81 -32.10 -4.09
C ILE A 269 7.57 -33.00 -4.35
N GLY A 270 6.37 -32.57 -3.93
CA GLY A 270 5.12 -33.33 -4.11
C GLY A 270 4.97 -34.54 -3.21
N LYS A 271 5.70 -34.61 -2.09
CA LYS A 271 5.59 -35.69 -1.09
C LYS A 271 4.80 -35.18 0.12
N ILE A 272 3.67 -35.81 0.39
CA ILE A 272 2.83 -35.50 1.55
C ILE A 272 2.82 -36.72 2.45
N THR A 273 3.39 -36.59 3.65
CA THR A 273 3.38 -37.63 4.68
C THR A 273 2.26 -37.33 5.69
N PRO A 274 1.68 -38.37 6.35
CA PRO A 274 0.66 -38.15 7.39
C PRO A 274 1.16 -37.23 8.53
N LYS A 275 2.47 -37.29 8.81
CA LYS A 275 3.12 -36.46 9.83
C LYS A 275 3.18 -34.99 9.41
N ALA A 276 3.54 -34.72 8.15
CA ALA A 276 3.51 -33.37 7.58
C ALA A 276 2.09 -32.79 7.57
N GLU A 277 1.08 -33.58 7.15
CA GLU A 277 -0.32 -33.16 7.16
C GLU A 277 -0.80 -32.79 8.57
N ALA A 278 -0.58 -33.68 9.54
CA ALA A 278 -0.97 -33.44 10.92
C ALA A 278 -0.26 -32.21 11.52
N PHE A 279 1.00 -31.98 11.15
CA PHE A 279 1.74 -30.80 11.58
C PHE A 279 1.16 -29.51 10.97
N VAL A 280 0.83 -29.49 9.68
CA VAL A 280 0.20 -28.32 9.04
C VAL A 280 -1.16 -28.03 9.65
N LEU A 281 -1.98 -29.05 9.89
CA LEU A 281 -3.27 -28.91 10.56
C LEU A 281 -3.11 -28.24 11.93
N ARG A 282 -2.17 -28.75 12.73
CA ARG A 282 -1.84 -28.17 14.04
C ARG A 282 -1.36 -26.72 13.95
N LEU A 283 -0.62 -26.35 12.90
CA LEU A 283 -0.21 -24.96 12.69
C LEU A 283 -1.44 -24.07 12.44
N ILE A 284 -2.36 -24.49 11.58
CA ILE A 284 -3.60 -23.74 11.25
C ILE A 284 -4.45 -23.53 12.51
N GLU A 285 -4.63 -24.58 13.32
CA GLU A 285 -5.47 -24.54 14.52
C GLU A 285 -4.75 -23.96 15.75
N SER A 286 -3.46 -23.63 15.63
CA SER A 286 -2.66 -23.10 16.73
C SER A 286 -3.25 -21.81 17.30
N GLN A 287 -3.23 -21.69 18.62
CA GLN A 287 -3.54 -20.43 19.31
C GLN A 287 -2.45 -19.37 19.12
N ASN A 288 -1.21 -19.78 18.83
CA ASN A 288 -0.11 -18.87 18.54
C ASN A 288 -0.27 -18.26 17.13
N PRO A 289 -0.43 -16.93 17.00
CA PRO A 289 -0.64 -16.28 15.71
C PRO A 289 0.50 -16.48 14.70
N ASN A 290 1.75 -16.59 15.16
CA ASN A 290 2.91 -16.81 14.29
C ASN A 290 2.89 -18.20 13.67
N SER A 291 2.62 -19.24 14.47
CA SER A 291 2.48 -20.61 13.95
C SER A 291 1.31 -20.70 12.96
N ARG A 292 0.20 -20.04 13.29
CA ARG A 292 -0.96 -19.95 12.41
C ARG A 292 -0.66 -19.27 11.08
N TYR A 293 0.09 -18.17 11.12
CA TYR A 293 0.55 -17.49 9.90
C TYR A 293 1.31 -18.45 8.98
N PHE A 294 2.23 -19.25 9.51
CA PHE A 294 2.97 -20.25 8.72
C PHE A 294 2.06 -21.35 8.19
N GLY A 295 1.14 -21.89 9.01
CA GLY A 295 0.15 -22.88 8.55
C GLY A 295 -0.69 -22.36 7.37
N LEU A 296 -1.24 -21.15 7.50
CA LEU A 296 -2.00 -20.51 6.42
C LEU A 296 -1.14 -20.19 5.20
N LYS A 297 0.12 -19.75 5.38
CA LYS A 297 1.08 -19.54 4.28
C LYS A 297 1.32 -20.82 3.49
N ILE A 298 1.56 -21.94 4.16
CA ILE A 298 1.76 -23.26 3.54
C ILE A 298 0.51 -23.67 2.75
N VAL A 299 -0.68 -23.56 3.37
CA VAL A 299 -1.95 -23.88 2.69
C VAL A 299 -2.17 -23.01 1.45
N ARG A 300 -1.90 -21.70 1.52
CA ARG A 300 -2.03 -20.81 0.36
C ARG A 300 -1.14 -21.25 -0.81
N ARG A 301 0.10 -21.65 -0.51
CA ARG A 301 1.12 -22.02 -1.50
C ARG A 301 0.86 -23.39 -2.12
N TYR A 302 0.58 -24.40 -1.30
CA TYR A 302 0.48 -25.80 -1.74
C TYR A 302 -0.96 -26.30 -1.87
N LYS A 303 -1.94 -25.50 -1.45
CA LYS A 303 -3.39 -25.76 -1.60
C LYS A 303 -3.88 -27.06 -0.94
N ILE A 304 -3.25 -27.47 0.17
CA ILE A 304 -3.64 -28.59 1.05
C ILE A 304 -4.63 -28.16 2.13
N HIS A 305 -5.38 -29.10 2.74
CA HIS A 305 -6.33 -28.86 3.84
C HIS A 305 -7.26 -27.64 3.64
N ARG A 306 -7.75 -27.43 2.41
CA ARG A 306 -8.46 -26.20 2.02
C ARG A 306 -9.68 -25.93 2.90
N ASP A 307 -10.50 -26.95 3.12
CA ASP A 307 -11.77 -26.79 3.83
C ASP A 307 -11.55 -26.42 5.30
N ILE A 308 -10.56 -27.05 5.95
CA ILE A 308 -10.19 -26.75 7.33
C ILE A 308 -9.62 -25.34 7.45
N ALA A 309 -8.76 -24.93 6.52
CA ALA A 309 -8.21 -23.59 6.51
C ALA A 309 -9.28 -22.52 6.27
N ILE A 310 -10.24 -22.77 5.37
CA ILE A 310 -11.39 -21.88 5.13
C ILE A 310 -12.20 -21.72 6.41
N GLU A 311 -12.55 -22.83 7.06
CA GLU A 311 -13.32 -22.83 8.31
C GLU A 311 -12.59 -22.07 9.42
N CYS A 312 -11.28 -22.32 9.57
CA CYS A 312 -10.44 -21.62 10.52
C CYS A 312 -10.38 -20.11 10.24
N CYS A 313 -10.22 -19.70 8.98
CA CYS A 313 -10.19 -18.29 8.60
C CYS A 313 -11.52 -17.58 8.92
N ILE A 314 -12.66 -18.25 8.70
CA ILE A 314 -13.98 -17.69 9.01
C ILE A 314 -14.15 -17.55 10.52
N LYS A 315 -13.85 -18.60 11.31
CA LYS A 315 -13.97 -18.61 12.78
C LYS A 315 -13.11 -17.57 13.49
N LEU A 316 -11.94 -17.28 12.93
CA LEU A 316 -11.04 -16.26 13.47
C LEU A 316 -11.44 -14.85 13.09
N GLY A 317 -12.32 -14.68 12.10
CA GLY A 317 -12.70 -13.39 11.56
C GLY A 317 -11.83 -12.98 10.37
N LEU A 318 -12.50 -12.53 9.31
CA LEU A 318 -11.88 -12.09 8.06
C LEU A 318 -11.41 -10.63 8.09
N HIS A 319 -11.65 -9.90 9.19
CA HIS A 319 -11.06 -8.58 9.42
C HIS A 319 -9.54 -8.67 9.67
N HIS A 320 -9.01 -9.87 9.96
CA HIS A 320 -7.57 -10.13 9.94
C HIS A 320 -7.09 -10.38 8.50
N ASP A 321 -6.16 -9.54 8.04
CA ASP A 321 -5.61 -9.56 6.67
C ASP A 321 -5.12 -10.94 6.21
N GLN A 322 -4.46 -11.72 7.08
CA GLN A 322 -3.98 -13.05 6.73
C GLN A 322 -5.10 -14.06 6.51
N CYS A 323 -6.18 -13.98 7.29
CA CYS A 323 -7.37 -14.82 7.10
C CYS A 323 -8.07 -14.47 5.79
N LEU A 324 -8.26 -13.18 5.51
CA LEU A 324 -8.86 -12.70 4.27
C LEU A 324 -8.06 -13.13 3.04
N LYS A 325 -6.75 -12.85 3.02
CA LYS A 325 -5.84 -13.26 1.93
C LYS A 325 -5.87 -14.77 1.70
N THR A 326 -5.94 -15.55 2.79
CA THR A 326 -5.99 -17.01 2.69
C THR A 326 -7.30 -17.47 2.09
N LEU A 327 -8.45 -17.03 2.62
CA LEU A 327 -9.77 -17.36 2.09
C LEU A 327 -9.87 -17.01 0.60
N ILE A 328 -9.53 -15.78 0.20
CA ILE A 328 -9.57 -15.32 -1.20
C ILE A 328 -8.78 -16.25 -2.12
N SER A 329 -7.59 -16.68 -1.68
CA SER A 329 -6.72 -17.56 -2.46
C SER A 329 -7.22 -19.02 -2.57
N LEU A 330 -8.15 -19.42 -1.70
CA LEU A 330 -8.72 -20.77 -1.64
C LEU A 330 -10.12 -20.85 -2.26
N ILE A 331 -10.73 -19.71 -2.63
CA ILE A 331 -11.98 -19.69 -3.40
C ILE A 331 -11.71 -20.21 -4.82
N THR A 332 -12.48 -21.22 -5.20
CA THR A 332 -12.43 -21.90 -6.49
C THR A 332 -13.84 -22.11 -7.06
N ARG A 333 -13.92 -22.53 -8.32
CA ARG A 333 -15.18 -22.93 -8.96
C ARG A 333 -15.91 -24.05 -8.21
N ASN A 334 -15.21 -24.90 -7.45
CA ASN A 334 -15.84 -26.05 -6.79
C ASN A 334 -16.42 -25.73 -5.40
N ASN A 335 -15.89 -24.72 -4.70
CA ASN A 335 -16.29 -24.42 -3.32
C ASN A 335 -17.02 -23.06 -3.15
N HIS A 336 -17.12 -22.24 -4.20
CA HIS A 336 -17.74 -20.90 -4.10
C HIS A 336 -19.15 -20.91 -3.50
N LYS A 337 -20.01 -21.89 -3.87
CA LYS A 337 -21.38 -21.99 -3.32
C LYS A 337 -21.38 -22.29 -1.82
N THR A 338 -20.49 -23.16 -1.36
CA THR A 338 -20.36 -23.51 0.06
C THR A 338 -19.87 -22.32 0.88
N ILE A 339 -18.89 -21.58 0.35
CA ILE A 339 -18.35 -20.36 0.99
C ILE A 339 -19.43 -19.27 1.05
N TYR A 340 -20.20 -19.08 -0.03
CA TYR A 340 -21.34 -18.14 -0.05
C TYR A 340 -22.35 -18.45 1.06
N LYS A 341 -22.70 -19.73 1.28
CA LYS A 341 -23.63 -20.14 2.36
C LYS A 341 -23.14 -19.78 3.77
N LYS A 342 -21.84 -19.56 3.97
CA LYS A 342 -21.24 -19.18 5.25
C LYS A 342 -21.23 -17.67 5.53
N LYS A 343 -21.93 -16.86 4.73
CA LYS A 343 -21.99 -15.39 4.90
C LYS A 343 -22.32 -14.97 6.34
N GLU A 344 -23.37 -15.55 6.91
CA GLU A 344 -23.81 -15.19 8.27
C GLU A 344 -22.77 -15.59 9.33
N GLU A 345 -22.08 -16.73 9.15
CA GLU A 345 -20.96 -17.12 10.01
C GLU A 345 -19.80 -16.11 9.91
N MET A 346 -19.47 -15.65 8.70
CA MET A 346 -18.42 -14.64 8.49
C MET A 346 -18.75 -13.34 9.21
N ILE A 347 -20.00 -12.86 9.10
CA ILE A 347 -20.48 -11.65 9.79
C ILE A 347 -20.34 -11.84 11.29
N PHE A 348 -20.91 -12.93 11.82
CA PHE A 348 -20.92 -13.24 13.24
C PHE A 348 -19.51 -13.23 13.86
N TYR A 349 -18.56 -13.94 13.25
CA TYR A 349 -17.20 -14.02 13.81
C TYR A 349 -16.42 -12.71 13.68
N MET A 350 -16.67 -11.90 12.64
CA MET A 350 -16.06 -10.57 12.55
C MET A 350 -16.61 -9.61 13.59
N GLU A 351 -17.93 -9.57 13.79
CA GLU A 351 -18.58 -8.72 14.80
C GLU A 351 -18.17 -9.15 16.22
N LYS A 352 -18.12 -10.47 16.48
CA LYS A 352 -17.59 -11.02 17.75
C LYS A 352 -16.14 -10.61 18.01
N GLY A 353 -15.34 -10.42 16.96
CA GLY A 353 -13.97 -9.92 17.03
C GLY A 353 -13.84 -8.40 17.16
N GLY A 354 -14.96 -7.66 17.26
CA GLY A 354 -14.98 -6.20 17.39
C GLY A 354 -14.88 -5.43 16.06
N ALA A 355 -15.08 -6.10 14.92
CA ALA A 355 -15.09 -5.41 13.63
C ALA A 355 -16.36 -4.55 13.49
N GLY A 356 -16.19 -3.26 13.18
CA GLY A 356 -17.31 -2.36 12.89
C GLY A 356 -18.00 -2.70 11.56
N LYS A 357 -19.26 -2.26 11.43
CA LYS A 357 -20.13 -2.53 10.26
C LYS A 357 -19.49 -2.16 8.91
N LYS A 358 -18.76 -1.05 8.85
CA LYS A 358 -18.03 -0.63 7.65
C LYS A 358 -16.96 -1.66 7.25
N THR A 359 -16.13 -2.08 8.19
CA THR A 359 -15.09 -3.10 7.98
C THR A 359 -15.70 -4.43 7.54
N VAL A 360 -16.79 -4.86 8.19
CA VAL A 360 -17.52 -6.08 7.80
C VAL A 360 -17.97 -6.01 6.35
N ASN A 361 -18.63 -4.90 5.94
CA ASN A 361 -19.10 -4.72 4.58
C ASN A 361 -17.94 -4.68 3.56
N ASP A 362 -16.83 -4.00 3.88
CA ASP A 362 -15.65 -3.91 3.00
C ASP A 362 -14.98 -5.27 2.79
N VAL A 363 -14.89 -6.08 3.85
CA VAL A 363 -14.33 -7.43 3.81
C VAL A 363 -15.26 -8.36 3.02
N LEU A 364 -16.57 -8.35 3.29
CA LEU A 364 -17.55 -9.13 2.54
C LEU A 364 -17.53 -8.75 1.06
N ALA A 365 -17.52 -7.47 0.72
CA ALA A 365 -17.40 -7.02 -0.66
C ALA A 365 -16.17 -7.65 -1.35
N THR A 366 -15.03 -7.71 -0.66
CA THR A 366 -13.81 -8.33 -1.20
C THR A 366 -13.96 -9.82 -1.45
N VAL A 367 -14.53 -10.55 -0.49
CA VAL A 367 -14.78 -12.00 -0.61
C VAL A 367 -15.75 -12.28 -1.74
N PHE A 368 -16.85 -11.53 -1.82
CA PHE A 368 -17.91 -11.77 -2.78
C PHE A 368 -17.51 -11.32 -4.19
N SER A 369 -16.70 -10.27 -4.34
CA SER A 369 -16.05 -9.96 -5.63
C SER A 369 -15.25 -11.14 -6.16
N LYS A 370 -14.56 -11.89 -5.28
CA LYS A 370 -13.84 -13.10 -5.69
C LYS A 370 -14.78 -14.26 -6.03
N LEU A 371 -15.89 -14.42 -5.30
CA LEU A 371 -16.91 -15.44 -5.60
C LEU A 371 -17.56 -15.21 -6.96
N LEU A 372 -17.84 -13.95 -7.31
CA LEU A 372 -18.49 -13.56 -8.58
C LEU A 372 -17.75 -14.07 -9.82
N GLN A 373 -16.43 -14.26 -9.75
CA GLN A 373 -15.64 -14.83 -10.86
C GLN A 373 -16.07 -16.25 -11.25
N TYR A 374 -16.81 -16.95 -10.38
CA TYR A 374 -17.24 -18.34 -10.59
C TYR A 374 -18.76 -18.49 -10.65
N VAL A 375 -19.51 -17.41 -10.39
CA VAL A 375 -20.98 -17.41 -10.33
C VAL A 375 -21.55 -16.93 -11.65
N LYS A 376 -22.66 -17.54 -12.09
CA LYS A 376 -23.39 -17.13 -13.30
C LYS A 376 -24.87 -16.87 -12.97
N ASP A 377 -25.52 -16.16 -13.88
CA ASP A 377 -26.97 -16.04 -13.97
C ASP A 377 -27.63 -15.51 -12.68
N GLU A 378 -28.71 -16.14 -12.22
CA GLU A 378 -29.56 -15.68 -11.12
C GLU A 378 -28.87 -15.64 -9.76
N HIS A 379 -27.88 -16.50 -9.52
CA HIS A 379 -27.14 -16.49 -8.25
C HIS A 379 -26.26 -15.24 -8.11
N MET A 380 -25.82 -14.68 -9.23
CA MET A 380 -25.09 -13.42 -9.29
C MET A 380 -25.95 -12.24 -8.84
N ILE A 381 -27.20 -12.18 -9.32
CA ILE A 381 -28.19 -11.19 -8.91
C ILE A 381 -28.37 -11.22 -7.40
N LYS A 382 -28.52 -12.43 -6.83
CA LYS A 382 -28.69 -12.61 -5.39
C LYS A 382 -27.51 -12.05 -4.59
N ILE A 383 -26.29 -12.26 -5.08
CA ILE A 383 -25.07 -11.70 -4.46
C ILE A 383 -25.10 -10.16 -4.46
N TYR A 384 -25.39 -9.53 -5.60
CA TYR A 384 -25.48 -8.07 -5.68
C TYR A 384 -26.60 -7.47 -4.82
N GLN A 385 -27.70 -8.20 -4.64
CA GLN A 385 -28.79 -7.81 -3.74
C GLN A 385 -28.38 -7.86 -2.27
N GLU A 386 -27.63 -8.89 -1.87
CA GLU A 386 -27.26 -9.03 -0.46
C GLU A 386 -26.05 -8.17 -0.07
N VAL A 387 -25.13 -7.93 -1.01
CA VAL A 387 -23.88 -7.19 -0.78
C VAL A 387 -23.67 -6.17 -1.91
N PRO A 388 -24.45 -5.07 -1.94
CA PRO A 388 -24.33 -4.07 -2.99
C PRO A 388 -22.96 -3.38 -3.02
N GLU A 389 -22.23 -3.34 -1.90
CA GLU A 389 -20.90 -2.71 -1.80
C GLU A 389 -19.85 -3.29 -2.77
N ILE A 390 -20.08 -4.48 -3.32
CA ILE A 390 -19.23 -5.07 -4.36
C ILE A 390 -19.04 -4.11 -5.54
N CYS A 391 -20.09 -3.39 -5.94
CA CYS A 391 -20.04 -2.48 -7.09
C CYS A 391 -19.13 -1.26 -6.86
N LEU A 392 -18.74 -0.98 -5.62
CA LEU A 392 -17.74 0.05 -5.32
C LEU A 392 -16.33 -0.40 -5.70
N LYS A 393 -16.05 -1.72 -5.62
CA LYS A 393 -14.73 -2.29 -5.89
C LYS A 393 -14.57 -2.84 -7.29
N MET A 394 -15.65 -3.36 -7.88
CA MET A 394 -15.63 -3.98 -9.21
C MET A 394 -16.86 -3.52 -9.99
N PRO A 395 -16.68 -2.93 -11.19
CA PRO A 395 -17.83 -2.59 -12.04
C PRO A 395 -18.60 -3.87 -12.39
N LEU A 396 -19.91 -3.72 -12.62
CA LEU A 396 -20.75 -4.80 -13.11
C LEU A 396 -20.18 -5.44 -14.39
N ASP A 397 -20.19 -6.77 -14.44
CA ASP A 397 -19.70 -7.53 -15.59
C ASP A 397 -20.58 -7.25 -16.81
N LYS A 398 -19.96 -6.79 -17.90
CA LYS A 398 -20.65 -6.49 -19.17
C LYS A 398 -21.24 -7.74 -19.83
N ASN A 399 -20.82 -8.93 -19.42
CA ASN A 399 -21.30 -10.20 -19.96
C ASN A 399 -22.62 -10.68 -19.33
N ILE A 400 -23.17 -9.96 -18.35
CA ILE A 400 -24.46 -10.31 -17.76
C ILE A 400 -25.57 -10.06 -18.79
N PRO A 401 -26.42 -11.07 -19.10
CA PRO A 401 -27.52 -10.87 -20.04
C PRO A 401 -28.44 -9.73 -19.62
N LYS A 402 -28.82 -8.86 -20.57
CA LYS A 402 -29.63 -7.65 -20.30
C LYS A 402 -30.91 -7.93 -19.49
N GLY A 403 -31.57 -9.07 -19.72
CA GLY A 403 -32.78 -9.45 -18.97
C GLY A 403 -32.54 -9.65 -17.46
N TYR A 404 -31.36 -10.11 -17.05
CA TYR A 404 -30.98 -10.26 -15.64
C TYR A 404 -30.63 -8.91 -15.00
N MET A 405 -29.96 -8.04 -15.74
CA MET A 405 -29.68 -6.66 -15.32
C MET A 405 -30.96 -5.88 -15.07
N LEU A 406 -31.94 -6.00 -15.97
CA LEU A 406 -33.25 -5.36 -15.83
C LEU A 406 -34.03 -5.91 -14.63
N LYS A 407 -34.01 -7.23 -14.41
CA LYS A 407 -34.62 -7.84 -13.22
C LYS A 407 -33.99 -7.34 -11.92
N LEU A 408 -32.67 -7.18 -11.88
CA LEU A 408 -31.96 -6.63 -10.73
C LEU A 408 -32.35 -5.16 -10.50
N PHE A 409 -32.29 -4.34 -11.56
CA PHE A 409 -32.66 -2.92 -11.52
C PHE A 409 -34.07 -2.73 -10.98
N ASN A 410 -35.08 -3.40 -11.57
CA ASN A 410 -36.48 -3.30 -11.17
C ASN A 410 -36.72 -3.70 -9.70
N ARG A 411 -35.90 -4.59 -9.14
CA ARG A 411 -35.99 -5.00 -7.72
C ARG A 411 -35.40 -3.97 -6.77
N ILE A 412 -34.37 -3.23 -7.18
CA ILE A 412 -33.63 -2.33 -6.28
C ILE A 412 -33.96 -0.85 -6.49
N CYS A 413 -34.48 -0.45 -7.66
CA CYS A 413 -34.72 0.95 -8.01
C CYS A 413 -35.80 1.62 -7.13
N VAL A 414 -36.69 0.82 -6.51
CA VAL A 414 -37.73 1.30 -5.61
C VAL A 414 -37.20 1.47 -4.16
N THR A 415 -36.00 0.95 -3.87
CA THR A 415 -35.45 0.94 -2.50
C THR A 415 -34.89 2.32 -2.11
N VAL A 416 -35.20 2.76 -0.90
CA VAL A 416 -34.71 4.03 -0.32
C VAL A 416 -33.35 3.86 0.37
N ASN A 417 -32.83 2.63 0.39
CA ASN A 417 -31.63 2.31 1.13
C ASN A 417 -30.40 2.76 0.33
N SER A 418 -29.69 3.77 0.84
CA SER A 418 -28.54 4.38 0.18
C SER A 418 -27.46 3.37 -0.22
N ARG A 419 -27.35 2.22 0.46
CA ARG A 419 -26.39 1.15 0.12
C ARG A 419 -26.50 0.67 -1.33
N TYR A 420 -27.69 0.74 -1.93
CA TYR A 420 -27.92 0.30 -3.31
C TYR A 420 -27.66 1.38 -4.36
N PHE A 421 -27.49 2.65 -3.98
CA PHE A 421 -27.37 3.74 -4.94
C PHE A 421 -26.22 3.54 -5.93
N PRO A 422 -25.00 3.17 -5.52
CA PRO A 422 -23.90 2.96 -6.46
C PRO A 422 -24.19 1.81 -7.45
N LEU A 423 -24.95 0.79 -7.03
CA LEU A 423 -25.35 -0.33 -7.89
C LEU A 423 -26.41 0.10 -8.90
N ILE A 424 -27.39 0.92 -8.47
CA ILE A 424 -28.42 1.50 -9.34
C ILE A 424 -27.76 2.29 -10.47
N TYR A 425 -26.79 3.15 -10.14
CA TYR A 425 -26.08 3.99 -11.10
C TYR A 425 -25.33 3.18 -12.17
N GLN A 426 -24.78 2.02 -11.82
CA GLN A 426 -24.12 1.13 -12.79
C GLN A 426 -25.10 0.33 -13.66
N LEU A 427 -26.34 0.19 -13.23
CA LEU A 427 -27.37 -0.55 -13.96
C LEU A 427 -28.17 0.33 -14.95
N LEU A 428 -27.97 1.65 -14.91
CA LEU A 428 -28.59 2.57 -15.87
C LEU A 428 -28.12 2.24 -17.29
N GLN A 429 -29.07 2.15 -18.22
CA GLN A 429 -28.81 1.88 -19.63
C GLN A 429 -29.24 3.08 -20.48
N SER A 430 -28.43 3.44 -21.47
CA SER A 430 -28.81 4.42 -22.47
C SER A 430 -29.93 3.85 -23.36
N GLY A 431 -31.03 4.60 -23.52
CA GLY A 431 -32.15 4.21 -24.38
C GLY A 431 -33.28 3.41 -23.71
N MET A 432 -33.39 3.39 -22.37
CA MET A 432 -34.68 3.04 -21.74
C MET A 432 -35.59 4.28 -21.79
N GLU A 433 -36.73 4.17 -22.48
CA GLU A 433 -37.72 5.24 -22.72
C GLU A 433 -38.51 5.64 -21.45
N ASN A 434 -37.82 5.89 -20.34
CA ASN A 434 -38.48 6.34 -19.11
C ASN A 434 -37.64 7.40 -18.40
N GLU A 435 -37.44 8.53 -19.08
CA GLU A 435 -36.68 9.68 -18.58
C GLU A 435 -37.25 10.21 -17.25
N GLU A 436 -38.58 10.21 -17.10
CA GLU A 436 -39.27 10.65 -15.87
C GLU A 436 -38.93 9.75 -14.67
N LEU A 437 -38.86 8.44 -14.87
CA LEU A 437 -38.47 7.50 -13.82
C LEU A 437 -37.06 7.80 -13.30
N TYR A 438 -36.10 8.03 -14.22
CA TYR A 438 -34.73 8.33 -13.83
C TYR A 438 -34.63 9.65 -13.08
N THR A 439 -35.30 10.69 -13.56
CA THR A 439 -35.28 11.97 -12.86
C THR A 439 -35.91 11.89 -11.47
N THR A 440 -36.99 11.12 -11.31
CA THR A 440 -37.61 10.86 -9.99
C THR A 440 -36.64 10.13 -9.05
N ILE A 441 -35.91 9.14 -9.56
CA ILE A 441 -34.88 8.41 -8.79
C ILE A 441 -33.76 9.37 -8.37
N PHE A 442 -33.27 10.20 -9.29
CA PHE A 442 -32.18 11.14 -9.02
C PHE A 442 -32.56 12.18 -7.97
N GLU A 443 -33.75 12.79 -8.08
CA GLU A 443 -34.24 13.73 -7.08
C GLU A 443 -34.31 13.09 -5.69
N ARG A 444 -34.88 11.89 -5.60
CA ARG A 444 -34.98 11.16 -4.33
C ARG A 444 -33.63 10.83 -3.74
N HIS A 445 -32.69 10.36 -4.55
CA HIS A 445 -31.34 10.01 -4.09
C HIS A 445 -30.55 11.25 -3.68
N LEU A 446 -30.67 12.34 -4.44
CA LEU A 446 -30.05 13.63 -4.13
C LEU A 446 -30.50 14.14 -2.77
N ASN A 447 -31.81 14.08 -2.50
CA ASN A 447 -32.38 14.47 -1.21
C ASN A 447 -31.82 13.65 -0.03
N ILE A 448 -31.47 12.39 -0.23
CA ILE A 448 -30.92 11.53 0.82
C ILE A 448 -29.41 11.76 1.01
N LEU A 449 -28.66 11.92 -0.08
CA LEU A 449 -27.20 12.07 -0.04
C LEU A 449 -26.76 13.45 0.44
N SER A 450 -27.52 14.50 0.13
CA SER A 450 -27.24 15.88 0.55
C SER A 450 -27.42 16.12 2.06
N VAL A 451 -28.28 15.34 2.73
CA VAL A 451 -28.56 15.48 4.17
C VAL A 451 -27.50 14.76 5.03
N LYS A 452 -26.83 13.72 4.52
CA LYS A 452 -25.85 12.93 5.28
C LYS A 452 -24.42 13.47 5.09
N ARG A 453 -24.05 14.46 5.90
CA ARG A 453 -22.89 15.34 5.70
C ARG A 453 -21.51 14.83 6.17
N ASN A 454 -21.42 13.66 6.80
CA ASN A 454 -20.21 13.31 7.60
C ASN A 454 -19.40 12.08 7.12
N GLY A 455 -19.65 11.53 5.93
CA GLY A 455 -18.96 10.33 5.46
C GLY A 455 -18.37 10.46 4.05
N GLY A 456 -17.10 10.07 3.88
CA GLY A 456 -16.43 10.06 2.57
C GLY A 456 -17.07 9.11 1.55
N TRP A 457 -17.91 8.16 1.98
CA TRP A 457 -18.63 7.27 1.09
C TRP A 457 -19.83 7.96 0.42
N GLU A 458 -20.57 8.76 1.18
CA GLU A 458 -21.72 9.54 0.71
C GLU A 458 -21.28 10.54 -0.37
N ILE A 459 -20.17 11.25 -0.15
CA ILE A 459 -19.58 12.16 -1.15
C ILE A 459 -19.21 11.41 -2.43
N SER A 460 -18.52 10.27 -2.33
CA SER A 460 -18.18 9.47 -3.51
C SER A 460 -19.41 8.97 -4.29
N THR A 461 -20.51 8.71 -3.58
CA THR A 461 -21.77 8.28 -4.18
C THR A 461 -22.53 9.45 -4.80
N LEU A 462 -22.44 10.64 -4.20
CA LEU A 462 -22.99 11.88 -4.74
C LEU A 462 -22.32 12.25 -6.06
N ILE A 463 -20.99 12.19 -6.15
CA ILE A 463 -20.27 12.43 -7.42
C ILE A 463 -20.80 11.52 -8.53
N ARG A 464 -20.96 10.22 -8.24
CA ARG A 464 -21.52 9.26 -9.21
C ARG A 464 -22.97 9.56 -9.59
N LEU A 465 -23.78 10.05 -8.66
CA LEU A 465 -25.15 10.49 -8.96
C LEU A 465 -25.14 11.67 -9.92
N LEU A 466 -24.30 12.68 -9.66
CA LEU A 466 -24.18 13.88 -10.49
C LEU A 466 -23.70 13.53 -11.91
N ASP A 467 -22.74 12.62 -12.04
CA ASP A 467 -22.32 12.05 -13.32
C ASP A 467 -23.47 11.35 -14.06
N CYS A 468 -24.36 10.65 -13.33
CA CYS A 468 -25.53 10.03 -13.93
C CYS A 468 -26.55 11.07 -14.40
N MET A 469 -26.79 12.11 -13.61
CA MET A 469 -27.70 13.22 -13.97
C MET A 469 -27.24 13.98 -15.22
N LEU A 470 -25.94 13.99 -15.51
CA LEU A 470 -25.36 14.56 -16.74
C LEU A 470 -25.62 13.72 -17.99
N ASN A 471 -25.94 12.44 -17.85
CA ASN A 471 -25.94 11.48 -18.94
C ASN A 471 -27.30 10.77 -19.14
N PHE A 472 -28.20 10.82 -18.15
CA PHE A 472 -29.47 10.10 -18.16
C PHE A 472 -30.64 10.97 -17.66
N GLY A 473 -31.88 10.61 -18.02
CA GLY A 473 -33.09 11.32 -17.63
C GLY A 473 -33.30 12.62 -18.40
N SER A 474 -34.30 13.40 -17.99
CA SER A 474 -34.54 14.72 -18.58
C SER A 474 -33.49 15.70 -18.05
N LEU A 475 -32.52 16.06 -18.90
CA LEU A 475 -31.42 16.96 -18.54
C LEU A 475 -31.92 18.32 -18.01
N THR A 476 -32.96 18.87 -18.64
CA THR A 476 -33.62 20.12 -18.21
C THR A 476 -34.21 19.98 -16.82
N HIS A 477 -34.89 18.86 -16.54
CA HIS A 477 -35.51 18.62 -15.24
C HIS A 477 -34.45 18.34 -14.16
N ASN A 478 -33.44 17.54 -14.46
CA ASN A 478 -32.28 17.26 -13.59
C ASN A 478 -31.58 18.56 -13.16
N ARG A 479 -31.36 19.49 -14.11
CA ARG A 479 -30.79 20.81 -13.81
C ARG A 479 -31.67 21.59 -12.82
N ASN A 480 -32.98 21.63 -13.06
CA ASN A 480 -33.90 22.36 -12.19
C ASN A 480 -33.91 21.77 -10.76
N ILE A 481 -33.81 20.44 -10.63
CA ILE A 481 -33.65 19.76 -9.35
C ILE A 481 -32.36 20.17 -8.64
N LEU A 482 -31.22 20.22 -9.35
CA LEU A 482 -29.94 20.65 -8.77
C LEU A 482 -30.00 22.10 -8.28
N ILE A 483 -30.59 23.00 -9.06
CA ILE A 483 -30.77 24.41 -8.69
C ILE A 483 -31.67 24.54 -7.46
N ALA A 484 -32.81 23.82 -7.43
CA ALA A 484 -33.71 23.82 -6.29
C ALA A 484 -33.00 23.32 -5.02
N LYS A 485 -32.24 22.22 -5.13
CA LYS A 485 -31.50 21.66 -4.01
C LYS A 485 -30.36 22.55 -3.53
N TYR A 486 -29.67 23.22 -4.45
CA TYR A 486 -28.66 24.22 -4.12
C TYR A 486 -29.25 25.34 -3.26
N LYS A 487 -30.43 25.89 -3.65
CA LYS A 487 -31.11 26.94 -2.87
C LYS A 487 -31.55 26.47 -1.48
N GLU A 488 -31.93 25.19 -1.35
CA GLU A 488 -32.28 24.59 -0.07
C GLU A 488 -31.06 24.49 0.86
N ILE A 489 -29.96 23.89 0.38
CA ILE A 489 -28.75 23.66 1.19
C ILE A 489 -28.05 24.98 1.54
N LEU A 490 -28.10 25.98 0.66
CA LEU A 490 -27.52 27.31 0.91
C LEU A 490 -28.11 27.97 2.18
N LYS A 491 -29.37 27.68 2.52
CA LYS A 491 -30.04 28.20 3.72
C LYS A 491 -29.56 27.54 5.01
N GLU A 492 -28.85 26.42 4.92
CA GLU A 492 -28.40 25.60 6.04
C GLU A 492 -26.93 25.89 6.45
N GLU A 493 -26.36 27.04 6.03
CA GLU A 493 -25.10 27.71 6.41
C GLU A 493 -23.76 26.93 6.46
N ASP A 494 -23.70 25.61 6.20
CA ASP A 494 -22.58 24.81 6.72
C ASP A 494 -21.78 23.91 5.74
N THR A 495 -21.94 24.01 4.41
CA THR A 495 -21.19 23.11 3.48
C THR A 495 -20.81 23.71 2.12
N SER A 496 -19.57 24.23 1.97
CA SER A 496 -19.03 24.72 0.68
C SER A 496 -18.93 23.63 -0.39
N ASP A 497 -18.33 22.47 -0.04
CA ASP A 497 -17.94 21.46 -1.05
C ASP A 497 -19.15 20.87 -1.81
N ILE A 498 -20.28 20.62 -1.12
CA ILE A 498 -21.49 20.08 -1.75
C ILE A 498 -22.13 21.13 -2.65
N LEU A 499 -22.17 22.40 -2.21
CA LEU A 499 -22.71 23.50 -3.01
C LEU A 499 -21.92 23.65 -4.31
N ASP A 500 -20.59 23.59 -4.23
CA ASP A 500 -19.70 23.64 -5.40
C ASP A 500 -19.94 22.46 -6.35
N MET A 501 -20.11 21.24 -5.84
CA MET A 501 -20.42 20.06 -6.66
C MET A 501 -21.75 20.21 -7.41
N LEU A 502 -22.81 20.67 -6.73
CA LEU A 502 -24.12 20.88 -7.35
C LEU A 502 -24.05 21.97 -8.44
N LEU A 503 -23.39 23.08 -8.13
CA LEU A 503 -23.28 24.22 -9.04
C LEU A 503 -22.46 23.87 -10.29
N ASN A 504 -21.30 23.22 -10.13
CA ASN A 504 -20.49 22.74 -11.24
C ASN A 504 -21.27 21.78 -12.16
N THR A 505 -22.05 20.88 -11.58
CA THR A 505 -22.88 19.94 -12.36
C THR A 505 -23.99 20.67 -13.12
N ALA A 506 -24.62 21.68 -12.50
CA ALA A 506 -25.63 22.50 -13.16
C ALA A 506 -25.04 23.27 -14.36
N TYR A 507 -23.82 23.81 -14.24
CA TYR A 507 -23.14 24.48 -15.35
C TYR A 507 -22.78 23.52 -16.50
N LEU A 508 -22.34 22.31 -16.18
CA LEU A 508 -22.10 21.27 -17.19
C LEU A 508 -23.39 20.88 -17.93
N LEU A 509 -24.53 20.83 -17.24
CA LEU A 509 -25.84 20.61 -17.86
C LEU A 509 -26.25 21.76 -18.78
N ASN A 510 -26.01 23.03 -18.40
CA ASN A 510 -26.29 24.20 -19.25
C ASN A 510 -25.53 24.08 -20.58
N THR A 511 -24.24 23.75 -20.49
CA THR A 511 -23.38 23.55 -21.66
C THR A 511 -23.93 22.46 -22.59
N LYS A 512 -24.44 21.35 -22.03
CA LYS A 512 -25.00 20.24 -22.83
C LYS A 512 -26.37 20.55 -23.45
N LEU A 513 -27.20 21.33 -22.77
CA LEU A 513 -28.56 21.65 -23.23
C LEU A 513 -28.57 22.74 -24.31
N GLY A 514 -27.48 23.52 -24.45
CA GLY A 514 -27.54 24.78 -25.19
C GLY A 514 -28.47 25.80 -24.54
N ASP A 515 -28.89 25.52 -23.30
CA ASP A 515 -29.70 26.39 -22.47
C ASP A 515 -28.78 27.32 -21.69
N SER A 516 -29.26 28.52 -21.52
CA SER A 516 -28.46 29.65 -21.15
C SER A 516 -28.84 30.09 -19.74
N ILE A 517 -28.24 29.47 -18.71
CA ILE A 517 -28.49 29.82 -17.30
C ILE A 517 -27.18 30.20 -16.63
N ILE A 518 -27.23 31.27 -15.84
CA ILE A 518 -26.10 31.82 -15.10
C ILE A 518 -26.46 31.89 -13.63
N HIS A 519 -25.56 31.45 -12.76
CA HIS A 519 -25.65 31.74 -11.34
C HIS A 519 -24.90 33.02 -11.03
N VAL A 520 -25.51 33.90 -10.22
CA VAL A 520 -24.98 35.24 -9.95
C VAL A 520 -24.30 35.28 -8.59
N VAL A 521 -25.10 35.06 -7.54
CA VAL A 521 -24.68 35.03 -6.14
C VAL A 521 -25.82 34.44 -5.30
N SER A 522 -25.47 33.75 -4.21
CA SER A 522 -26.44 33.17 -3.28
C SER A 522 -27.50 32.32 -4.02
N GLU A 523 -28.80 32.53 -3.79
CA GLU A 523 -29.89 31.76 -4.43
C GLU A 523 -30.32 32.27 -5.81
N HIS A 524 -29.60 33.24 -6.38
CA HIS A 524 -30.03 33.96 -7.58
C HIS A 524 -29.44 33.35 -8.87
N PHE A 525 -30.35 32.97 -9.77
CA PHE A 525 -30.04 32.44 -11.11
C PHE A 525 -30.76 33.28 -12.16
N ILE A 526 -30.08 33.52 -13.28
CA ILE A 526 -30.59 34.19 -14.47
C ILE A 526 -30.78 33.15 -15.55
N TYR A 527 -31.99 33.09 -16.10
CA TYR A 527 -32.30 32.28 -17.27
C TYR A 527 -32.29 33.21 -18.47
N PHE A 528 -31.68 32.80 -19.58
CA PHE A 528 -31.77 33.54 -20.82
C PHE A 528 -31.99 32.62 -22.00
N THR A 529 -32.67 33.13 -23.02
CA THR A 529 -32.87 32.42 -24.28
C THR A 529 -32.50 33.35 -25.41
N VAL A 530 -31.76 32.83 -26.39
CA VAL A 530 -31.33 33.58 -27.57
C VAL A 530 -32.18 33.09 -28.74
N SER A 531 -33.01 33.98 -29.28
CA SER A 531 -33.82 33.69 -30.46
C SER A 531 -33.03 33.99 -31.74
N LYS A 532 -33.43 33.37 -32.87
CA LYS A 532 -32.78 33.55 -34.19
C LYS A 532 -32.79 34.99 -34.71
N ASN A 533 -33.58 35.90 -34.12
CA ASN A 533 -33.69 37.29 -34.52
C ASN A 533 -32.82 38.23 -33.67
N TYR A 534 -31.73 37.71 -33.09
CA TYR A 534 -30.84 38.45 -32.19
C TYR A 534 -31.56 39.10 -30.99
N THR A 535 -32.68 38.50 -30.56
CA THR A 535 -33.38 38.89 -29.35
C THR A 535 -33.00 37.94 -28.24
N ILE A 536 -32.44 38.48 -27.15
CA ILE A 536 -32.16 37.75 -25.91
C ILE A 536 -33.24 38.09 -24.89
N GLU A 537 -33.93 37.07 -24.41
CA GLU A 537 -34.91 37.18 -23.34
C GLU A 537 -34.31 36.66 -22.04
N PHE A 538 -34.13 37.54 -21.07
CA PHE A 538 -33.73 37.21 -19.70
C PHE A 538 -34.96 37.01 -18.83
N ARG A 539 -35.00 35.91 -18.08
CA ARG A 539 -35.97 35.66 -17.02
C ARG A 539 -35.23 35.56 -15.69
N THR A 540 -35.58 36.44 -14.76
CA THR A 540 -34.96 36.55 -13.44
C THR A 540 -36.01 36.54 -12.33
N PRO A 541 -35.61 36.19 -11.10
CA PRO A 541 -36.40 36.52 -9.91
C PRO A 541 -36.77 38.02 -9.87
N PRO A 542 -37.94 38.40 -9.32
CA PRO A 542 -38.36 39.81 -9.22
C PRO A 542 -37.39 40.68 -8.41
N SER A 543 -36.65 40.06 -7.47
CA SER A 543 -35.62 40.70 -6.65
C SER A 543 -34.36 41.09 -7.43
N LEU A 544 -34.19 40.59 -8.66
CA LEU A 544 -33.07 40.93 -9.52
C LEU A 544 -33.46 41.99 -10.54
N GLU A 545 -32.56 42.94 -10.74
CA GLU A 545 -32.62 43.86 -11.87
C GLU A 545 -31.40 43.62 -12.77
N ILE A 546 -31.65 43.45 -14.07
CA ILE A 546 -30.59 43.35 -15.08
C ILE A 546 -30.52 44.68 -15.83
N LYS A 547 -29.32 45.24 -15.90
CA LYS A 547 -28.96 46.29 -16.86
C LYS A 547 -27.87 45.74 -17.78
N LEU A 548 -28.09 45.84 -19.09
CA LEU A 548 -27.04 45.53 -20.06
C LEU A 548 -26.04 46.67 -20.14
N LEU A 549 -24.76 46.32 -20.14
CA LEU A 549 -23.69 47.21 -20.51
C LEU A 549 -23.38 47.01 -21.98
N ALA A 550 -23.60 48.05 -22.78
CA ALA A 550 -23.17 48.06 -24.17
C ALA A 550 -21.64 47.88 -24.23
N GLY A 551 -21.18 46.88 -24.99
CA GLY A 551 -19.80 46.85 -25.44
C GLY A 551 -19.60 47.96 -26.47
N ASN A 552 -18.39 48.54 -26.55
CA ASN A 552 -18.07 49.58 -27.53
C ASN A 552 -18.52 49.16 -28.94
N GLY A 553 -19.59 49.79 -29.46
CA GLY A 553 -20.12 49.56 -30.80
C GLY A 553 -21.36 48.67 -30.92
N THR A 554 -22.00 48.25 -29.82
CA THR A 554 -23.23 47.43 -29.87
C THR A 554 -24.47 48.25 -29.47
N SER A 555 -25.49 48.28 -30.34
CA SER A 555 -26.81 48.82 -30.03
C SER A 555 -27.60 47.74 -29.27
N ILE A 556 -28.10 48.10 -28.08
CA ILE A 556 -28.92 47.21 -27.27
C ILE A 556 -30.25 47.92 -27.01
N GLU A 557 -31.31 47.43 -27.64
CA GLU A 557 -32.66 47.98 -27.46
C GLU A 557 -33.50 47.06 -26.59
N LYS A 558 -34.06 47.60 -25.51
CA LYS A 558 -35.00 46.88 -24.67
C LYS A 558 -36.34 46.77 -25.39
N VAL A 559 -36.71 45.57 -25.80
CA VAL A 559 -37.94 45.28 -26.55
C VAL A 559 -39.15 45.32 -25.62
N TYR A 560 -39.08 44.64 -24.47
CA TYR A 560 -40.13 44.68 -23.46
C TYR A 560 -39.63 44.24 -22.09
N GLU A 561 -40.40 44.58 -21.06
CA GLU A 561 -40.29 44.01 -19.73
C GLU A 561 -41.67 43.56 -19.26
N LYS A 562 -41.75 42.33 -18.76
CA LYS A 562 -42.96 41.77 -18.17
C LYS A 562 -42.65 41.36 -16.73
N LEU A 563 -43.32 42.00 -15.79
CA LEU A 563 -43.25 41.63 -14.38
C LEU A 563 -44.44 40.70 -14.06
N SER A 564 -44.14 39.56 -13.45
CA SER A 564 -45.12 38.66 -12.84
C SER A 564 -44.77 38.47 -11.37
N GLU A 565 -45.71 37.94 -10.58
CA GLU A 565 -45.46 37.66 -9.15
C GLU A 565 -44.25 36.73 -8.95
N GLU A 566 -43.97 35.84 -9.91
CA GLU A 566 -42.90 34.83 -9.78
C GLU A 566 -41.61 35.17 -10.53
N ALA A 567 -41.66 36.05 -11.54
CA ALA A 567 -40.50 36.37 -12.37
C ALA A 567 -40.60 37.74 -13.06
N ARG A 568 -39.45 38.39 -13.22
CA ARG A 568 -39.21 39.50 -14.14
C ARG A 568 -38.66 38.92 -15.44
N THR A 569 -39.30 39.24 -16.55
CA THR A 569 -38.83 38.85 -17.89
C THR A 569 -38.47 40.10 -18.67
N THR A 570 -37.27 40.17 -19.22
CA THR A 570 -36.74 41.35 -19.89
C THR A 570 -36.12 40.92 -21.21
N SER A 571 -36.64 41.45 -22.32
CA SER A 571 -36.21 41.10 -23.66
C SER A 571 -35.43 42.24 -24.30
N PHE A 572 -34.32 41.92 -24.93
CA PHE A 572 -33.42 42.88 -25.58
C PHE A 572 -33.08 42.42 -26.99
N HIS A 573 -33.05 43.36 -27.93
CA HIS A 573 -32.55 43.15 -29.29
C HIS A 573 -31.11 43.63 -29.37
N ILE A 574 -30.24 42.86 -30.04
CA ILE A 574 -28.78 43.07 -30.02
C ILE A 574 -28.24 42.95 -31.44
N GLU A 575 -27.74 44.04 -32.00
CA GLU A 575 -27.09 44.01 -33.31
C GLU A 575 -25.65 43.49 -33.15
N GLU A 576 -25.42 42.25 -33.57
CA GLU A 576 -24.09 41.63 -33.77
C GLU A 576 -23.09 41.71 -32.59
N SER A 577 -23.43 41.12 -31.44
CA SER A 577 -22.42 40.86 -30.40
C SER A 577 -22.32 39.37 -30.07
N SER A 578 -21.08 38.85 -30.11
CA SER A 578 -20.74 37.51 -29.60
C SER A 578 -20.42 37.53 -28.09
N LYS A 579 -20.33 38.73 -27.49
CA LYS A 579 -19.99 38.96 -26.08
C LYS A 579 -20.82 40.09 -25.49
N LEU A 580 -21.29 39.90 -24.27
CA LEU A 580 -22.26 40.76 -23.65
C LEU A 580 -22.01 40.89 -22.14
N ASN A 581 -21.94 42.13 -21.65
CA ASN A 581 -21.69 42.37 -20.23
C ASN A 581 -23.01 42.73 -19.53
N LEU A 582 -23.38 41.96 -18.51
CA LEU A 582 -24.56 42.18 -17.69
C LEU A 582 -24.16 42.80 -16.36
N GLN A 583 -24.77 43.93 -15.99
CA GLN A 583 -24.84 44.37 -14.60
C GLN A 583 -26.09 43.81 -13.96
N VAL A 584 -25.89 43.00 -12.93
CA VAL A 584 -26.97 42.39 -12.15
C VAL A 584 -26.96 42.99 -10.76
N PHE A 585 -28.09 43.57 -10.37
CA PHE A 585 -28.30 44.13 -9.05
C PHE A 585 -28.97 43.09 -8.16
N VAL A 586 -28.32 42.72 -7.07
CA VAL A 586 -28.85 41.83 -6.03
C VAL A 586 -28.89 42.63 -4.73
N GLY A 587 -30.06 43.16 -4.37
CA GLY A 587 -30.17 44.14 -3.28
C GLY A 587 -29.30 45.37 -3.56
N ASN A 588 -28.33 45.65 -2.67
CA ASN A 588 -27.40 46.78 -2.80
C ASN A 588 -26.05 46.42 -3.47
N GLN A 589 -25.87 45.19 -3.94
CA GLN A 589 -24.63 44.73 -4.56
C GLN A 589 -24.77 44.64 -6.08
N ILE A 590 -23.69 45.01 -6.79
CA ILE A 590 -23.61 44.98 -8.26
C ILE A 590 -22.65 43.87 -8.67
N HIS A 591 -23.11 42.97 -9.54
CA HIS A 591 -22.31 41.91 -10.13
C HIS A 591 -22.20 42.12 -11.64
N ILE A 592 -20.99 41.98 -12.19
CA ILE A 592 -20.75 42.06 -13.63
C ILE A 592 -20.55 40.65 -14.16
N LEU A 593 -21.41 40.21 -15.08
CA LEU A 593 -21.31 38.90 -15.74
C LEU A 593 -20.96 39.11 -17.21
N ASN A 594 -19.99 38.35 -17.71
CA ASN A 594 -19.63 38.36 -19.12
C ASN A 594 -20.27 37.12 -19.77
N LEU A 595 -21.19 37.36 -20.70
CA LEU A 595 -21.86 36.35 -21.50
C LEU A 595 -21.20 36.24 -22.87
N GLU A 596 -20.96 35.02 -23.32
CA GLU A 596 -20.74 34.72 -24.73
C GLU A 596 -22.09 34.26 -25.31
N VAL A 597 -22.56 34.93 -26.36
CA VAL A 597 -23.90 34.76 -26.98
C VAL A 597 -23.78 34.01 -28.29
#